data_AF-A0AAD8HL36-F1
#
_entry.id   AF-A0AAD8HL36-F1
#
_cell.length_a   1.000
_cell.length_b   1.000
_cell.length_c   1.000
_cell.angle_alpha   90.00
_cell.angle_beta   90.00
_cell.angle_gamma   90.00
#
_symmetry.space_group_name_H-M   'P 1'
#
loop_
_entity.id
_entity.type
_entity.pdbx_description
1 polymer ?
#
loop_
_entity_poly.entity_id
_entity_poly.type
_entity_poly.pdbx_seq_one_letter_code
_entity_poly.pdbx_strand_id
1 'polypeptide(L)'
;MLRKRFADTILKAQKTLLDHVDKVDPVNLRQEKEKLERQQLEEKERIENQIRAAKVASSLKAREELRLRREREREAARIALQKMEKTAEIEDNMKVLKELEMVLFKAGQGARFGNIMEQIGLFLKNDYMDYEDEEDGQFLQDWEEGQICN
;
A
#
# COMPACT_ATOMS: atom_id res chain seq x y z
N MET A 1 -38.71 59.90 -7.93
CA MET A 1 -40.14 60.12 -7.61
C MET A 1 -40.71 59.21 -6.52
N LEU A 2 -39.94 58.31 -5.89
CA LEU A 2 -40.47 57.32 -4.94
C LEU A 2 -40.68 57.88 -3.52
N ARG A 3 -39.68 58.57 -2.96
CA ARG A 3 -39.71 59.08 -1.58
C ARG A 3 -40.87 60.05 -1.29
N LYS A 4 -41.28 60.87 -2.26
CA LYS A 4 -42.42 61.81 -2.09
C LYS A 4 -43.78 61.09 -2.05
N ARG A 5 -43.95 59.99 -2.80
CA ARG A 5 -45.22 59.23 -2.84
C ARG A 5 -45.48 58.43 -1.57
N PHE A 6 -44.42 58.02 -0.88
CA PHE A 6 -44.51 57.24 0.35
C PHE A 6 -44.26 58.05 1.62
N ALA A 7 -44.06 59.37 1.52
CA ALA A 7 -43.74 60.21 2.67
C ALA A 7 -44.80 60.08 3.78
N ASP A 8 -46.08 60.16 3.41
CA ASP A 8 -47.19 60.06 4.36
C ASP A 8 -47.33 58.66 4.96
N THR A 9 -47.12 57.61 4.15
CA THR A 9 -47.16 56.22 4.60
C THR A 9 -46.02 55.92 5.57
N ILE A 10 -44.81 56.42 5.29
CA ILE A 10 -43.65 56.29 6.18
C ILE A 10 -43.90 57.05 7.48
N LEU A 11 -44.38 58.29 7.42
CA LEU A 11 -44.71 59.08 8.61
C LEU A 11 -45.80 58.42 9.46
N LYS A 12 -46.83 57.85 8.81
CA LYS A 12 -47.91 57.13 9.50
C LYS A 12 -47.41 55.85 10.16
N ALA A 13 -46.56 55.10 9.48
CA ALA A 13 -45.93 53.90 10.02
C ALA A 13 -44.99 54.21 11.20
N GLN A 14 -44.22 55.30 11.10
CA GLN A 14 -43.34 55.76 12.17
C GLN A 14 -44.12 56.19 13.41
N LYS A 15 -45.24 56.94 13.25
CA LYS A 15 -46.13 57.28 14.37
C LYS A 15 -46.75 56.05 15.02
N THR A 16 -47.25 55.11 14.22
CA THR A 16 -47.82 53.87 14.76
C THR A 16 -46.77 53.05 15.51
N LEU A 17 -45.51 53.03 15.06
CA LEU A 17 -44.42 52.36 15.78
C LEU A 17 -44.06 53.09 17.09
N LEU A 18 -43.92 54.42 17.07
CA LEU A 18 -43.66 55.22 18.28
C LEU A 18 -44.75 55.04 19.34
N ASP A 19 -46.03 55.07 18.94
CA ASP A 19 -47.17 54.90 19.85
C ASP A 19 -47.20 53.53 20.53
N HIS A 20 -46.53 52.51 19.94
CA HIS A 20 -46.36 51.20 20.56
C HIS A 20 -45.13 51.16 21.45
N VAL A 21 -44.05 51.88 21.11
CA VAL A 21 -42.84 52.00 21.95
C VAL A 21 -43.14 52.73 23.25
N ASP A 22 -43.97 53.79 23.24
CA ASP A 22 -44.33 54.55 24.44
C ASP A 22 -45.26 53.79 25.41
N LYS A 23 -45.89 52.70 24.96
CA LYS A 23 -46.81 51.86 25.76
C LYS A 23 -46.16 50.61 26.34
N VAL A 24 -44.96 50.26 25.89
CA VAL A 24 -44.25 49.08 26.36
C VAL A 24 -43.36 49.46 27.54
N ASP A 25 -43.59 48.83 28.67
CA ASP A 25 -42.81 49.05 29.89
C ASP A 25 -41.32 48.72 29.63
N PRO A 26 -40.39 49.67 29.81
CA PRO A 26 -38.97 49.47 29.58
C PRO A 26 -38.37 48.33 30.42
N VAL A 27 -39.01 47.96 31.54
CA VAL A 27 -38.59 46.81 32.37
C VAL A 27 -38.90 45.49 31.67
N ASN A 28 -40.06 45.36 31.04
CA ASN A 28 -40.47 44.15 30.33
C ASN A 28 -39.59 43.89 29.10
N LEU A 29 -39.24 44.94 28.34
CA LEU A 29 -38.30 44.84 27.22
C LEU A 29 -36.93 44.32 27.63
N ARG A 30 -36.43 44.77 28.79
CA ARG A 30 -35.14 44.30 29.32
C ARG A 30 -35.19 42.82 29.71
N GLN A 31 -36.27 42.40 30.36
CA GLN A 31 -36.46 40.99 30.74
C GLN A 31 -36.64 40.07 29.54
N GLU A 32 -37.39 40.49 28.52
CA GLU A 32 -37.56 39.72 27.28
C GLU A 32 -36.25 39.57 26.53
N LYS A 33 -35.48 40.66 26.43
CA LYS A 33 -34.14 40.64 25.84
C LYS A 33 -33.20 39.67 26.57
N GLU A 34 -33.18 39.71 27.91
CA GLU A 34 -32.34 38.81 28.71
C GLU A 34 -32.75 37.34 28.53
N LYS A 35 -34.05 37.04 28.47
CA LYS A 35 -34.57 35.69 28.20
C LYS A 35 -34.14 35.19 26.82
N LEU A 36 -34.24 36.04 25.80
CA LEU A 36 -33.80 35.72 24.44
C LEU A 36 -32.29 35.50 24.37
N GLU A 37 -31.48 36.31 25.05
CA GLU A 37 -30.03 36.13 25.10
C GLU A 37 -29.63 34.81 25.77
N ARG A 38 -30.31 34.43 26.86
CA ARG A 38 -30.09 33.13 27.51
C ARG A 38 -30.43 31.97 26.58
N GLN A 39 -31.58 32.02 25.92
CA GLN A 39 -31.98 30.99 24.95
C GLN A 39 -30.99 30.88 23.79
N GLN A 40 -30.51 32.00 23.25
CA GLN A 40 -29.51 32.00 22.19
C GLN A 40 -28.19 31.37 22.63
N LEU A 41 -27.74 31.64 23.86
CA LEU A 41 -26.52 31.04 24.40
C LEU A 41 -26.68 29.53 24.58
N GLU A 42 -27.79 29.08 25.15
CA GLU A 42 -28.08 27.65 25.32
C GLU A 42 -28.18 26.92 23.97
N GLU A 43 -28.86 27.51 22.99
CA GLU A 43 -28.99 26.93 21.66
C GLU A 43 -27.64 26.90 20.93
N LYS A 44 -26.84 27.97 21.06
CA LYS A 44 -25.48 28.00 20.51
C LYS A 44 -24.61 26.91 21.13
N GLU A 45 -24.65 26.73 22.44
CA GLU A 45 -23.90 25.68 23.12
C GLU A 45 -24.35 24.28 22.65
N ARG A 46 -25.65 24.06 22.51
CA ARG A 46 -26.21 22.82 21.98
C ARG A 46 -25.71 22.52 20.56
N ILE A 47 -25.74 23.51 19.67
CA ILE A 47 -25.26 23.38 18.30
C ILE A 47 -23.76 23.10 18.29
N GLU A 48 -22.96 23.83 19.07
CA GLU A 48 -21.52 23.60 19.15
C GLU A 48 -21.19 22.20 19.67
N ASN A 49 -21.92 21.70 20.67
CA ASN A 49 -21.76 20.34 21.17
C ASN A 49 -22.09 19.30 20.09
N GLN A 50 -23.16 19.50 19.31
CA GLN A 50 -23.50 18.63 18.19
C GLN A 50 -22.41 18.65 17.10
N ILE A 51 -21.89 19.83 16.75
CA ILE A 51 -20.79 19.95 15.77
C ILE A 51 -19.54 19.23 16.28
N ARG A 52 -19.17 19.42 17.55
CA ARG A 52 -18.03 18.72 18.16
C ARG A 52 -18.22 17.21 18.12
N ALA A 53 -19.40 16.71 18.51
CA ALA A 53 -19.71 15.28 18.47
C ALA A 53 -19.66 14.72 17.03
N ALA A 54 -20.26 15.40 16.07
CA ALA A 54 -20.25 15.01 14.66
C ALA A 54 -18.82 15.00 14.09
N LYS A 55 -17.99 15.98 14.44
CA LYS A 55 -16.59 16.05 14.02
C LYS A 55 -15.76 14.90 14.58
N VAL A 56 -15.93 14.57 15.86
CA VAL A 56 -15.26 13.42 16.48
C VAL A 56 -15.70 12.12 15.81
N ALA A 57 -17.01 11.92 15.63
CA ALA A 57 -17.54 10.73 14.96
C ALA A 57 -17.01 10.58 13.52
N SER A 58 -16.96 11.68 12.75
CA SER A 58 -16.39 11.68 11.39
C SER A 58 -14.89 11.37 11.39
N SER A 59 -14.13 11.88 12.35
CA SER A 59 -12.69 11.62 12.45
C SER A 59 -12.40 10.15 12.79
N LEU A 60 -13.19 9.55 13.70
CA LEU A 60 -13.07 8.13 14.04
C LEU A 60 -13.37 7.24 12.84
N LYS A 61 -14.44 7.51 12.09
CA LYS A 61 -14.76 6.77 10.85
C LYS A 61 -13.63 6.85 9.83
N ALA A 62 -13.10 8.04 9.56
CA ALA A 62 -11.97 8.20 8.65
C ALA A 62 -10.73 7.42 9.11
N ARG A 63 -10.45 7.39 10.42
CA ARG A 63 -9.35 6.61 11.00
C ARG A 63 -9.56 5.11 10.84
N GLU A 64 -10.78 4.62 11.03
CA GLU A 64 -11.15 3.21 10.84
C GLU A 64 -11.03 2.79 9.37
N GLU A 65 -11.50 3.62 8.44
CA GLU A 65 -11.36 3.39 6.99
C GLU A 65 -9.88 3.28 6.59
N LEU A 66 -9.02 4.17 7.09
CA LEU A 66 -7.57 4.11 6.87
C LEU A 66 -6.95 2.86 7.50
N ARG A 67 -7.42 2.41 8.67
CA ARG A 67 -6.97 1.16 9.28
C ARG A 67 -7.32 -0.03 8.39
N LEU A 68 -8.57 -0.10 7.93
CA LEU A 68 -9.06 -1.18 7.08
C LEU A 68 -8.34 -1.21 5.73
N ARG A 69 -8.04 -0.05 5.14
CA ARG A 69 -7.25 0.03 3.90
C ARG A 69 -5.85 -0.56 4.09
N ARG A 70 -5.15 -0.19 5.16
CA ARG A 70 -3.83 -0.75 5.49
C ARG A 70 -3.89 -2.27 5.75
N GLU A 71 -4.94 -2.75 6.38
CA GLU A 71 -5.14 -4.20 6.58
C GLU A 71 -5.33 -4.93 5.25
N ARG A 72 -6.13 -4.38 4.32
CA ARG A 72 -6.27 -4.95 2.97
C ARG A 72 -4.94 -4.97 2.21
N GLU A 73 -4.16 -3.88 2.28
CA GLU A 73 -2.85 -3.80 1.64
C GLU A 73 -1.87 -4.83 2.23
N ARG A 74 -1.89 -5.01 3.57
CA ARG A 74 -1.09 -6.05 4.24
C ARG A 74 -1.51 -7.45 3.84
N GLU A 75 -2.81 -7.71 3.73
CA GLU A 75 -3.31 -9.02 3.32
C GLU A 75 -2.97 -9.33 1.85
N ALA A 76 -3.09 -8.34 0.97
CA ALA A 76 -2.62 -8.46 -0.41
C ALA A 76 -1.11 -8.77 -0.47
N ALA A 77 -0.30 -8.11 0.38
CA ALA A 77 1.12 -8.40 0.48
C ALA A 77 1.42 -9.82 0.98
N ARG A 78 0.68 -10.33 1.97
CA ARG A 78 0.82 -11.73 2.43
C ARG A 78 0.52 -12.72 1.31
N ILE A 79 -0.55 -12.50 0.56
CA ILE A 79 -0.91 -13.35 -0.58
C ILE A 79 0.18 -13.29 -1.65
N ALA A 80 0.72 -12.10 -1.94
CA ALA A 80 1.82 -11.93 -2.89
C ALA A 80 3.07 -12.71 -2.44
N LEU A 81 3.46 -12.60 -1.16
CA LEU A 81 4.57 -13.37 -0.60
C LEU A 81 4.33 -14.88 -0.68
N GLN A 82 3.13 -15.35 -0.35
CA GLN A 82 2.80 -16.77 -0.46
C GLN A 82 2.88 -17.27 -1.91
N LYS A 83 2.46 -16.45 -2.88
CA LYS A 83 2.60 -16.78 -4.30
C LYS A 83 4.08 -16.79 -4.71
N MET A 84 4.86 -15.80 -4.28
CA MET A 84 6.29 -15.74 -4.53
C MET A 84 7.04 -16.93 -3.94
N GLU A 85 6.68 -17.36 -2.74
CA GLU A 85 7.23 -18.57 -2.09
C GLU A 85 6.94 -19.82 -2.92
N LYS A 86 5.73 -19.96 -3.46
CA LYS A 86 5.38 -21.07 -4.35
C LYS A 86 6.07 -21.00 -5.71
N THR A 87 6.30 -19.81 -6.25
CA THR A 87 6.97 -19.63 -7.55
C THR A 87 8.49 -19.58 -7.44
N ALA A 88 9.03 -19.38 -6.24
CA ALA A 88 10.43 -19.63 -5.97
C ALA A 88 10.59 -21.16 -6.01
N GLU A 89 11.01 -21.67 -7.16
CA GLU A 89 11.24 -23.09 -7.53
C GLU A 89 12.20 -23.85 -6.58
N ILE A 90 12.47 -23.36 -5.38
CA ILE A 90 13.39 -23.94 -4.41
C ILE A 90 12.86 -25.28 -3.89
N GLU A 91 11.54 -25.44 -3.72
CA GLU A 91 10.97 -26.72 -3.27
C GLU A 91 11.10 -27.81 -4.34
N ASP A 92 10.85 -27.48 -5.61
CA ASP A 92 11.03 -28.42 -6.72
C ASP A 92 12.52 -28.68 -6.97
N ASN A 93 13.38 -27.67 -6.86
CA ASN A 93 14.83 -27.85 -6.96
C ASN A 93 15.39 -28.78 -5.88
N MET A 94 14.91 -28.74 -4.63
CA MET A 94 15.35 -29.69 -3.60
C MET A 94 14.89 -31.13 -3.90
N LYS A 95 13.68 -31.32 -4.43
CA LYS A 95 13.20 -32.64 -4.87
C LYS A 95 14.03 -33.16 -6.05
N VAL A 96 14.25 -32.32 -7.05
CA VAL A 96 15.09 -32.62 -8.22
C VAL A 96 16.53 -32.93 -7.81
N LEU A 97 17.13 -32.15 -6.91
CA LEU A 97 18.49 -32.41 -6.40
C LEU A 97 18.58 -33.73 -5.64
N LYS A 98 17.59 -34.07 -4.82
CA LYS A 98 17.55 -35.33 -4.07
C LYS A 98 17.35 -36.54 -4.98
N GLU A 99 16.54 -36.40 -6.03
CA GLU A 99 16.39 -37.42 -7.07
C GLU A 99 17.69 -37.63 -7.86
N LEU A 100 18.36 -36.55 -8.24
CA LEU A 100 19.68 -36.61 -8.90
C LEU A 100 20.73 -37.25 -8.00
N GLU A 101 20.80 -36.87 -6.72
CA GLU A 101 21.73 -37.46 -5.75
C GLU A 101 21.50 -38.97 -5.61
N MET A 102 20.24 -39.41 -5.55
CA MET A 102 19.90 -40.84 -5.50
C MET A 102 20.31 -41.58 -6.78
N VAL A 103 20.17 -40.96 -7.96
CA VAL A 103 20.63 -41.54 -9.23
C VAL A 103 22.16 -41.66 -9.24
N LEU A 104 22.88 -40.62 -8.83
CA LEU A 104 24.33 -40.61 -8.73
C LEU A 104 24.87 -41.60 -7.69
N PHE A 105 24.21 -41.72 -6.52
CA PHE A 105 24.57 -42.67 -5.48
C PHE A 105 24.38 -44.13 -5.92
N LYS A 106 23.27 -44.42 -6.62
CA LYS A 106 23.04 -45.73 -7.24
C LYS A 106 24.04 -46.03 -8.34
N ALA A 107 24.48 -45.01 -9.06
CA ALA A 107 25.54 -45.14 -10.04
C ALA A 107 26.87 -45.49 -9.34
N GLY A 108 27.26 -44.75 -8.30
CA GLY A 108 28.50 -44.93 -7.51
C GLY A 108 28.71 -46.31 -6.88
N GLN A 109 27.65 -47.10 -6.70
CA GLN A 109 27.73 -48.52 -6.31
C GLN A 109 28.06 -49.42 -7.51
N GLY A 110 29.24 -49.20 -8.10
CA GLY A 110 30.17 -50.23 -8.55
C GLY A 110 29.83 -51.21 -9.68
N ALA A 111 28.61 -51.29 -10.25
CA ALA A 111 28.36 -52.31 -11.29
C ALA A 111 27.27 -51.98 -12.33
N ARG A 112 26.66 -50.78 -12.31
CA ARG A 112 25.54 -50.45 -13.21
C ARG A 112 25.68 -49.10 -13.93
N PHE A 113 26.86 -48.49 -13.93
CA PHE A 113 27.08 -47.17 -14.53
C PHE A 113 26.72 -47.12 -16.01
N GLY A 114 27.12 -48.11 -16.81
CA GLY A 114 26.76 -48.18 -18.23
C GLY A 114 25.23 -48.25 -18.41
N ASN A 115 24.59 -49.17 -17.69
CA ASN A 115 23.15 -49.41 -17.82
C ASN A 115 22.29 -48.21 -17.38
N ILE A 116 22.67 -47.50 -16.31
CA ILE A 116 21.84 -46.39 -15.80
C ILE A 116 21.97 -45.17 -16.70
N MET A 117 23.17 -44.81 -17.14
CA MET A 117 23.38 -43.65 -18.03
C MET A 117 22.71 -43.86 -19.39
N GLU A 118 22.83 -45.06 -19.97
CA GLU A 118 22.14 -45.42 -21.21
C GLU A 118 20.62 -45.45 -21.04
N GLN A 119 20.09 -45.95 -19.90
CA GLN A 119 18.65 -45.94 -19.60
C GLN A 119 18.06 -44.53 -19.49
N ILE A 120 18.85 -43.55 -19.06
CA ILE A 120 18.44 -42.14 -19.00
C ILE A 120 18.87 -41.35 -20.26
N GLY A 121 19.36 -42.02 -21.30
CA GLY A 121 19.70 -41.43 -22.59
C GLY A 121 21.01 -40.63 -22.60
N LEU A 122 21.87 -40.79 -21.59
CA LEU A 122 23.19 -40.18 -21.51
C LEU A 122 24.26 -41.16 -21.99
N PHE A 123 25.05 -40.73 -22.96
CA PHE A 123 26.15 -41.52 -23.51
C PHE A 123 27.46 -40.76 -23.30
N LEU A 124 28.51 -41.46 -22.87
CA LEU A 124 29.85 -40.90 -22.87
C LEU A 124 30.30 -40.76 -24.32
N LYS A 125 30.75 -39.56 -24.69
CA LYS A 125 31.36 -39.32 -25.99
C LYS A 125 32.68 -40.08 -26.03
N ASN A 126 32.84 -40.92 -27.06
CA ASN A 126 34.01 -41.77 -27.21
C ASN A 126 35.18 -40.94 -27.77
N ASP A 127 35.73 -40.04 -26.95
CA ASP A 127 36.81 -39.13 -27.36
C ASP A 127 38.22 -39.77 -27.21
N TYR A 128 38.33 -41.10 -27.38
CA TYR A 128 39.61 -41.80 -27.33
C TYR A 128 39.81 -42.70 -28.56
N MET A 129 40.95 -42.42 -29.21
CA MET A 129 41.69 -43.20 -30.22
C MET A 129 41.39 -42.90 -31.69
N ASP A 130 41.87 -41.73 -32.15
CA ASP A 130 42.28 -41.53 -33.55
C ASP A 130 43.72 -40.96 -33.59
N TYR A 131 44.61 -41.56 -32.79
CA TYR A 131 46.05 -41.39 -32.92
C TYR A 131 46.60 -42.64 -33.59
N GLU A 132 46.59 -42.66 -34.92
CA GLU A 132 47.59 -43.39 -35.69
C GLU A 132 48.48 -42.36 -36.40
N ASP A 133 49.78 -42.63 -36.36
CA ASP A 133 50.92 -41.74 -36.58
C ASP A 133 50.99 -41.11 -37.99
N GLU A 134 51.35 -39.83 -38.07
CA GLU A 134 52.35 -39.35 -39.04
C GLU A 134 53.28 -38.34 -38.35
N GLU A 135 54.57 -38.65 -38.35
CA GLU A 135 55.66 -37.71 -38.09
C GLU A 135 55.46 -36.45 -38.95
N ASP A 136 55.61 -35.26 -38.37
CA ASP A 136 56.47 -34.20 -38.90
C ASP A 136 56.32 -32.88 -38.13
N GLY A 137 57.41 -32.48 -37.48
CA GLY A 137 57.90 -31.10 -37.42
C GLY A 137 57.02 -29.99 -36.82
N GLN A 138 57.27 -29.67 -35.54
CA GLN A 138 57.94 -28.40 -35.18
C GLN A 138 58.09 -28.28 -33.66
N PHE A 139 59.33 -28.45 -33.21
CA PHE A 139 59.83 -27.87 -31.97
C PHE A 139 59.70 -26.35 -32.08
N LEU A 140 58.61 -25.75 -31.56
CA LEU A 140 58.56 -24.32 -31.27
C LEU A 140 58.85 -24.12 -29.79
N GLN A 141 60.15 -24.06 -29.52
CA GLN A 141 60.73 -23.69 -28.25
C GLN A 141 60.71 -22.16 -28.20
N ASP A 142 59.73 -21.58 -27.50
CA ASP A 142 59.75 -20.17 -27.07
C ASP A 142 59.04 -20.06 -25.71
N TRP A 143 59.72 -20.50 -24.65
CA TRP A 143 59.45 -20.04 -23.30
C TRP A 143 60.33 -18.82 -23.06
N GLU A 144 59.92 -17.66 -23.56
CA GLU A 144 60.46 -16.40 -23.06
C GLU A 144 59.97 -16.20 -21.62
N GLU A 145 60.92 -16.37 -20.70
CA GLU A 145 60.79 -16.13 -19.27
C GLU A 145 60.40 -14.67 -19.00
N GLY A 146 59.12 -14.40 -18.87
CA GLY A 146 58.62 -13.15 -18.27
C GLY A 146 58.90 -13.14 -16.77
N GLN A 147 59.97 -12.48 -16.35
CA GLN A 147 60.27 -12.19 -14.95
C GLN A 147 59.09 -11.45 -14.28
N ILE A 148 58.54 -12.02 -13.21
CA ILE A 148 57.65 -11.30 -12.30
C ILE A 148 58.54 -10.47 -11.36
N CYS A 149 58.58 -9.15 -11.57
CA CYS A 149 59.13 -8.22 -10.59
C CYS A 149 58.20 -8.15 -9.37
N ASN A 150 58.77 -8.33 -8.17
CA ASN A 150 58.14 -7.96 -6.90
C ASN A 150 58.06 -6.44 -6.74
#